data_AF-A0A358IX18-F1
#
_entry.id   AF-A0A358IX18-F1
#
_cell.length_a   1.000
_cell.length_b   1.000
_cell.length_c   1.000
_cell.angle_alpha   90.00
_cell.angle_beta   90.00
_cell.angle_gamma   90.00
#
_symmetry.space_group_name_H-M   'P 1'
#
loop_
_entity.id
_entity.type
_entity.pdbx_description
1 polymer ?
#
loop_
_entity_poly.entity_id
_entity_poly.type
_entity_poly.pdbx_seq_one_letter_code
_entity_poly.pdbx_strand_id
1 'polypeptide(L)'
;RMAGGSPGAALDLASGAMSETDRLARSWVEGGAVDRAEQLAVADGFRGAEGQARFDALMDRLIAAVKRRAVETGGREGALWAELWGRLSELPDRAAGLNMDKGDVLAGALADIARVKASV
;
A
#
# COMPACT_ATOMS: atom_id res chain seq x y z
N ARG A 1 -35.27 -5.38 -16.03
CA ARG A 1 -34.40 -5.95 -14.97
C ARG A 1 -32.97 -5.87 -15.49
N MET A 2 -31.98 -5.25 -14.88
CA MET A 2 -31.81 -4.66 -13.54
C MET A 2 -31.05 -3.32 -13.67
N ALA A 3 -31.28 -2.37 -12.76
CA ALA A 3 -30.30 -1.35 -12.34
C ALA A 3 -30.93 -0.55 -11.19
N GLY A 4 -30.71 -0.99 -9.96
CA GLY A 4 -31.27 -0.38 -8.76
C GLY A 4 -30.34 -0.49 -7.57
N GLY A 5 -29.02 -0.44 -7.79
CA GLY A 5 -28.10 -0.17 -6.70
C GLY A 5 -28.30 1.29 -6.29
N SER A 6 -28.76 1.54 -5.07
CA SER A 6 -28.89 2.89 -4.57
C SER A 6 -27.49 3.54 -4.49
N PRO A 7 -27.35 4.85 -4.75
CA PRO A 7 -26.08 5.56 -4.60
C PRO A 7 -25.42 5.33 -3.23
N GLY A 8 -26.23 5.14 -2.16
CA GLY A 8 -25.75 4.78 -0.83
C GLY A 8 -25.03 3.44 -0.77
N ALA A 9 -25.56 2.39 -1.41
CA ALA A 9 -24.91 1.07 -1.43
C ALA A 9 -23.56 1.08 -2.18
N ALA A 10 -23.44 1.89 -3.23
CA ALA A 10 -22.18 2.08 -3.94
C ALA A 10 -21.15 2.86 -3.09
N LEU A 11 -21.59 3.86 -2.33
CA LEU A 11 -20.75 4.64 -1.43
C LEU A 11 -20.26 3.82 -0.23
N ASP A 12 -21.13 3.00 0.35
CA ASP A 12 -20.79 2.09 1.46
C ASP A 12 -19.75 1.05 1.02
N LEU A 13 -19.92 0.50 -0.18
CA LEU A 13 -18.95 -0.44 -0.76
C LEU A 13 -17.58 0.20 -1.00
N ALA A 14 -17.56 1.41 -1.59
CA ALA A 14 -16.33 2.16 -1.82
C ALA A 14 -15.62 2.50 -0.49
N SER A 15 -16.39 2.93 0.51
CA SER A 15 -15.87 3.26 1.85
C SER A 15 -15.33 2.01 2.58
N GLY A 16 -16.00 0.87 2.43
CA GLY A 16 -15.57 -0.42 2.95
C GLY A 16 -14.23 -0.86 2.35
N ALA A 17 -14.10 -0.79 1.03
CA ALA A 17 -12.86 -1.13 0.32
C ALA A 17 -11.69 -0.21 0.73
N MET A 18 -11.92 1.10 0.83
CA MET A 18 -10.89 2.04 1.31
C MET A 18 -10.44 1.72 2.75
N SER A 19 -11.37 1.31 3.62
CA SER A 19 -11.07 0.93 5.00
C SER A 19 -10.30 -0.39 5.10
N GLU A 20 -10.51 -1.31 4.16
CA GLU A 20 -9.75 -2.56 4.09
C GLU A 20 -8.32 -2.33 3.61
N THR A 21 -8.14 -1.53 2.56
CA THR A 21 -6.81 -1.16 2.06
C THR A 21 -5.98 -0.43 3.12
N ASP A 22 -6.58 0.49 3.90
CA ASP A 22 -5.89 1.17 5.01
C ASP A 22 -5.46 0.18 6.11
N ARG A 23 -6.34 -0.75 6.50
CA ARG A 23 -6.03 -1.78 7.50
C ARG A 23 -4.91 -2.71 7.04
N LEU A 24 -4.92 -3.13 5.78
CA LEU A 24 -3.88 -3.98 5.19
C LEU A 24 -2.53 -3.25 5.14
N ALA A 25 -2.49 -2.03 4.62
CA ALA A 25 -1.27 -1.22 4.59
C ALA A 25 -0.69 -1.03 5.99
N ARG A 26 -1.57 -0.78 6.98
CA ARG A 26 -1.18 -0.64 8.38
C ARG A 26 -0.61 -1.94 8.96
N SER A 27 -1.27 -3.07 8.74
CA SER A 27 -0.79 -4.36 9.25
C SER A 27 0.57 -4.74 8.68
N TRP A 28 0.84 -4.42 7.41
CA TRP A 28 2.14 -4.64 6.80
C TRP A 28 3.26 -3.75 7.35
N VAL A 29 2.96 -2.54 7.79
CA VAL A 29 3.96 -1.63 8.39
C VAL A 29 4.16 -1.92 9.88
N GLU A 30 3.08 -2.14 10.63
CA GLU A 30 3.10 -2.24 12.10
C GLU A 30 3.24 -3.69 12.59
N GLY A 31 2.80 -4.66 11.78
CA GLY A 31 2.83 -6.09 12.11
C GLY A 31 4.18 -6.76 11.86
N GLY A 32 4.17 -8.09 11.84
CA GLY A 32 5.36 -8.92 11.60
C GLY A 32 5.80 -8.98 10.13
N ALA A 33 6.37 -10.12 9.76
CA ALA A 33 6.68 -10.43 8.36
C ALA A 33 5.39 -10.54 7.55
N VAL A 34 5.40 -9.98 6.33
CA VAL A 34 4.28 -10.08 5.40
C VAL A 34 4.29 -11.48 4.77
N ASP A 35 3.14 -12.14 4.77
CA ASP A 35 3.00 -13.45 4.16
C ASP A 35 3.12 -13.35 2.63
N ARG A 36 3.88 -14.26 2.02
CA ARG A 36 4.13 -14.23 0.57
C ARG A 36 2.87 -14.54 -0.24
N ALA A 37 2.00 -15.42 0.25
CA ALA A 37 0.76 -15.74 -0.46
C ALA A 37 -0.22 -14.57 -0.39
N GLU A 38 -0.32 -13.89 0.75
CA GLU A 38 -1.08 -12.63 0.89
C GLU A 38 -0.59 -11.58 -0.11
N GLN A 39 0.72 -11.36 -0.18
CA GLN A 39 1.31 -10.42 -1.13
C GLN A 39 0.96 -10.75 -2.59
N LEU A 40 1.05 -12.03 -2.97
CA LEU A 40 0.71 -12.46 -4.34
C LEU A 40 -0.77 -12.27 -4.65
N ALA A 41 -1.65 -12.59 -3.70
CA ALA A 41 -3.09 -12.41 -3.86
C ALA A 41 -3.46 -10.93 -4.07
N VAL A 42 -2.79 -10.01 -3.38
CA VAL A 42 -2.98 -8.57 -3.58
C VAL A 42 -2.45 -8.13 -4.94
N ALA A 43 -1.24 -8.59 -5.33
CA ALA A 43 -0.64 -8.26 -6.61
C ALA A 43 -1.47 -8.74 -7.82
N ASP A 44 -2.15 -9.89 -7.69
CA ASP A 44 -3.06 -10.39 -8.71
C ASP A 44 -4.23 -9.43 -8.98
N GLY A 45 -4.62 -8.64 -7.99
CA GLY A 45 -5.65 -7.60 -8.10
C GLY A 45 -5.25 -6.38 -8.93
N PHE A 46 -3.97 -6.22 -9.26
CA PHE A 46 -3.47 -5.12 -10.10
C PHE A 46 -3.63 -5.35 -11.61
N ARG A 47 -4.22 -6.48 -12.01
CA ARG A 47 -4.52 -6.79 -13.40
C ARG A 47 -5.90 -6.27 -13.82
N GLY A 48 -6.06 -6.02 -15.12
CA GLY A 48 -7.33 -5.57 -15.69
C GLY A 48 -7.60 -4.08 -15.53
N ALA A 49 -8.82 -3.65 -15.91
CA ALA A 49 -9.18 -2.25 -16.07
C ALA A 49 -9.07 -1.41 -14.79
N GLU A 50 -9.27 -2.01 -13.62
CA GLU A 50 -9.21 -1.33 -12.32
C GLU A 50 -7.85 -1.49 -11.64
N GLY A 51 -6.91 -2.21 -12.27
CA GLY A 51 -5.65 -2.62 -11.65
C GLY A 51 -4.76 -1.45 -11.25
N GLN A 52 -4.71 -0.40 -12.09
CA GLN A 52 -3.98 0.84 -11.79
C GLN A 52 -4.56 1.54 -10.55
N ALA A 53 -5.87 1.74 -10.50
CA ALA A 53 -6.52 2.41 -9.38
C ALA A 53 -6.35 1.64 -8.06
N ARG A 54 -6.39 0.31 -8.08
CA ARG A 54 -6.12 -0.53 -6.90
C ARG A 54 -4.67 -0.41 -6.43
N PHE A 55 -3.72 -0.41 -7.36
CA PHE A 55 -2.31 -0.22 -7.04
C PHE A 55 -2.06 1.15 -6.40
N ASP A 56 -2.56 2.22 -7.02
CA ASP A 56 -2.38 3.58 -6.52
C ASP A 56 -3.00 3.74 -5.12
N ALA A 57 -4.24 3.26 -4.94
CA ALA A 57 -4.91 3.31 -3.64
C ALA A 57 -4.16 2.55 -2.55
N LEU A 58 -3.57 1.39 -2.86
CA LEU A 58 -2.76 0.64 -1.89
C LEU A 58 -1.45 1.36 -1.57
N MET A 59 -0.74 1.85 -2.59
CA MET A 59 0.52 2.57 -2.39
C MET A 59 0.32 3.82 -1.56
N ASP A 60 -0.73 4.60 -1.82
CA ASP A 60 -1.10 5.78 -1.02
C ASP A 60 -1.26 5.43 0.47
N ARG A 61 -1.99 4.34 0.76
CA ARG A 61 -2.22 3.89 2.13
C ARG A 61 -0.95 3.36 2.79
N LEU A 62 -0.10 2.65 2.03
CA LEU A 62 1.19 2.17 2.51
C LEU A 62 2.14 3.33 2.84
N ILE A 63 2.25 4.31 1.95
CA ILE A 63 3.03 5.54 2.15
C ILE A 63 2.54 6.29 3.39
N ALA A 64 1.22 6.43 3.57
CA ALA A 64 0.64 7.07 4.74
C ALA A 64 0.96 6.31 6.05
N ALA A 65 0.95 4.98 6.03
CA ALA A 65 1.32 4.16 7.19
C ALA A 65 2.81 4.29 7.55
N VAL A 66 3.70 4.28 6.56
CA VAL A 66 5.14 4.50 6.75
C VAL A 66 5.41 5.90 7.32
N LYS A 67 4.76 6.94 6.77
CA LYS A 67 4.86 8.31 7.29
C LYS A 67 4.43 8.39 8.75
N ARG A 68 3.29 7.79 9.10
CA ARG A 68 2.79 7.77 10.48
C ARG A 68 3.80 7.12 11.41
N ARG A 69 4.35 5.95 11.05
CA ARG A 69 5.37 5.24 11.83
C ARG A 69 6.63 6.08 12.05
N ALA A 70 7.06 6.83 11.04
CA ALA A 70 8.20 7.74 11.13
C ALA A 70 7.96 8.84 12.19
N VAL A 71 6.78 9.46 12.18
CA VAL A 71 6.40 10.52 13.12
C VAL A 71 6.23 9.98 14.54
N GLU A 72 5.57 8.83 14.70
CA GLU A 72 5.26 8.25 16.01
C GLU A 72 6.51 7.77 16.76
N THR A 73 7.52 7.25 16.04
CA THR A 73 8.68 6.65 16.71
C THR A 73 9.77 7.66 17.05
N GLY A 74 10.02 8.65 16.16
CA GLY A 74 11.06 9.65 16.35
C GLY A 74 12.48 9.08 16.48
N GLY A 75 13.46 9.94 16.79
CA GLY A 75 14.84 9.52 16.97
C GLY A 75 15.47 8.82 15.75
N ARG A 76 16.38 7.86 16.01
CA ARG A 76 17.07 7.13 14.95
C ARG A 76 16.13 6.22 14.16
N GLU A 77 15.22 5.51 14.81
CA GLU A 77 14.24 4.66 14.14
C GLU A 77 13.31 5.50 13.24
N GLY A 78 12.77 6.61 13.76
CA GLY A 78 11.94 7.52 12.99
C GLY A 78 12.64 8.08 11.76
N ALA A 79 13.95 8.34 11.82
CA ALA A 79 14.74 8.76 10.67
C ALA A 79 14.80 7.68 9.57
N LEU A 80 15.00 6.41 9.93
CA LEU A 80 15.00 5.30 8.97
C LEU A 80 13.64 5.15 8.27
N TRP A 81 12.56 5.27 9.03
CA TRP A 81 11.20 5.26 8.48
C TRP A 81 10.92 6.49 7.60
N ALA A 82 11.45 7.68 7.93
CA ALA A 82 11.32 8.88 7.13
C ALA A 82 12.07 8.79 5.79
N GLU A 83 13.28 8.19 5.79
CA GLU A 83 14.02 7.92 4.55
C GLU A 83 13.26 6.96 3.64
N LEU A 84 12.68 5.89 4.21
CA LEU A 84 11.82 4.98 3.47
C LEU A 84 10.58 5.71 2.91
N TRP A 85 9.93 6.55 3.70
CA TRP A 85 8.78 7.35 3.27
C TRP A 85 9.13 8.19 2.03
N GLY A 86 10.27 8.87 2.03
CA GLY A 86 10.72 9.65 0.87
C GLY A 86 10.85 8.80 -0.40
N ARG A 87 11.52 7.64 -0.31
CA ARG A 87 11.71 6.73 -1.46
C ARG A 87 10.39 6.16 -1.99
N LEU A 88 9.46 5.77 -1.09
CA LEU A 88 8.17 5.21 -1.48
C LEU A 88 7.22 6.26 -2.06
N SER A 89 7.31 7.52 -1.63
CA SER A 89 6.40 8.58 -2.10
C SER A 89 6.51 8.86 -3.60
N GLU A 90 7.68 8.64 -4.20
CA GLU A 90 7.93 8.84 -5.63
C GLU A 90 7.76 7.56 -6.46
N LEU A 91 7.52 6.42 -5.79
CA LEU A 91 7.54 5.12 -6.45
C LEU A 91 6.34 4.88 -7.38
N PRO A 92 5.10 5.25 -7.04
CA PRO A 92 3.94 5.08 -7.93
C PRO A 92 4.09 5.85 -9.24
N ASP A 93 4.48 7.12 -9.16
CA ASP A 93 4.68 7.98 -10.34
C ASP A 93 5.79 7.44 -11.24
N ARG A 94 6.91 6.99 -10.67
CA ARG A 94 7.97 6.32 -11.44
C ARG A 94 7.49 5.02 -12.06
N ALA A 95 6.74 4.22 -11.33
CA ALA A 95 6.19 2.96 -11.84
C ALA A 95 5.26 3.20 -13.03
N ALA A 96 4.41 4.22 -12.97
CA ALA A 96 3.54 4.62 -14.07
C ALA A 96 4.35 5.16 -15.26
N GLY A 97 5.29 6.09 -15.02
CA GLY A 97 6.09 6.71 -16.09
C GLY A 97 7.03 5.75 -16.81
N LEU A 98 7.49 4.70 -16.13
CA LEU A 98 8.38 3.67 -16.69
C LEU A 98 7.64 2.37 -17.07
N ASN A 99 6.31 2.33 -16.94
CA ASN A 99 5.49 1.14 -17.17
C ASN A 99 6.01 -0.12 -16.44
N MET A 100 6.39 0.04 -15.16
CA MET A 100 6.90 -1.05 -14.33
C MET A 100 5.80 -2.04 -13.95
N ASP A 101 6.19 -3.29 -13.70
CA ASP A 101 5.28 -4.29 -13.14
C ASP A 101 4.88 -3.93 -11.70
N LYS A 102 3.58 -3.81 -11.46
CA LYS A 102 3.02 -3.36 -10.18
C LYS A 102 3.24 -4.38 -9.06
N GLY A 103 3.24 -5.67 -9.39
CA GLY A 103 3.51 -6.74 -8.44
C GLY A 103 4.96 -6.70 -7.96
N ASP A 104 5.90 -6.49 -8.89
CA ASP A 104 7.32 -6.32 -8.58
C ASP A 104 7.58 -5.04 -7.79
N VAL A 105 6.91 -3.93 -8.14
CA VAL A 105 7.00 -2.67 -7.40
C VAL A 105 6.51 -2.83 -5.95
N LEU A 106 5.35 -3.47 -5.76
CA LEU A 106 4.84 -3.78 -4.42
C LEU A 106 5.84 -4.67 -3.67
N ALA A 107 6.42 -5.67 -4.34
CA ALA A 107 7.40 -6.55 -3.72
C ALA A 107 8.67 -5.84 -3.26
N GLY A 108 9.20 -4.92 -4.06
CA GLY A 108 10.31 -4.06 -3.67
C GLY A 108 9.96 -3.21 -2.44
N ALA A 109 8.78 -2.58 -2.44
CA ALA A 109 8.32 -1.75 -1.33
C ALA A 109 8.21 -2.54 -0.01
N LEU A 110 7.63 -3.74 -0.05
CA LEU A 110 7.50 -4.60 1.14
C LEU A 110 8.85 -5.14 1.63
N ALA A 111 9.76 -5.46 0.72
CA ALA A 111 11.13 -5.85 1.08
C ALA A 111 11.89 -4.72 1.77
N ASP A 112 11.70 -3.48 1.32
CA ASP A 112 12.28 -2.30 1.95
C ASP A 112 11.69 -2.02 3.34
N ILE A 113 10.37 -2.20 3.52
CA ILE A 113 9.73 -2.14 4.85
C ILE A 113 10.34 -3.20 5.77
N ALA A 114 10.46 -4.45 5.30
CA ALA A 114 11.06 -5.52 6.09
C ALA A 114 12.52 -5.21 6.48
N ARG A 115 13.30 -4.59 5.59
CA ARG A 115 14.68 -4.18 5.87
C ARG A 115 14.75 -3.10 6.96
N VAL A 116 13.87 -2.10 6.92
CA VAL A 116 13.81 -1.07 7.97
C VAL A 116 13.42 -1.71 9.31
N LYS A 117 12.41 -2.58 9.33
CA LYS A 117 12.01 -3.33 10.55
C LYS A 117 13.16 -4.15 11.16
N ALA A 118 14.04 -4.71 10.33
CA ALA A 118 15.19 -5.47 10.80
C ALA A 118 16.36 -4.59 11.27
N SER A 119 16.30 -3.28 11.01
CA SER A 119 17.35 -2.31 11.32
C SER A 119 17.06 -1.47 12.58
N VAL A 120 15.90 -1.69 13.21
CA VAL A 120 15.42 -0.97 14.40
C VAL A 120 15.48 -1.84 15.64
#